data_AF-A0A2A8HN67-F1
#
_entry.id   AF-A0A2A8HN67-F1
#
_cell.length_a   1.000
_cell.length_b   1.000
_cell.length_c   1.000
_cell.angle_alpha   90.00
_cell.angle_beta   90.00
_cell.angle_gamma   90.00
#
_symmetry.space_group_name_H-M   'P 1'
#
loop_
_entity.id
_entity.type
_entity.pdbx_description
1 polymer ?
#
loop_
_entity_poly.entity_id
_entity_poly.type
_entity_poly.pdbx_seq_one_letter_code
_entity_poly.pdbx_strand_id
1 'polypeptide(L)'
;MIRLSARKSLALAFGASTLSACASTSPRLPEIAYDDPPREIAAMPAAATPRPVEVVAVPEPLPLPGQLKPVAESKTMPEPADPRKRIGAANEAARVQPVLDGFLNAIQQYPWADGALYQVYTAPGQVTDIALQEGERLVGTGPVAAGDTVRWIIGDTVSGSGVAARVHILVKPTRPDIATNLVINTDRRSYHLELRATPATYMASVSWIYPQDELIALRNRNAAAASAAPAATGLDLSALNFRYRIEGDRVPWKPLRAFDDGRQVFIEFPAGIAQGEMPPLFVTGAAGDAELVNYRVRGRYMVVDRLFAAAELRLGGKRSERRVRIVRTDDKRRRR
;
A
#
# COMPACT_ATOMS: atom_id res chain seq x y z
N MET A 1 20.25 -17.34 -88.86
CA MET A 1 20.13 -16.18 -89.77
C MET A 1 20.26 -14.89 -88.96
N ILE A 2 21.36 -14.16 -89.21
CA ILE A 2 21.47 -12.67 -89.30
C ILE A 2 21.22 -11.87 -88.00
N ARG A 3 22.29 -11.48 -87.27
CA ARG A 3 23.02 -10.15 -87.25
C ARG A 3 22.12 -8.97 -86.83
N LEU A 4 22.48 -8.16 -85.82
CA LEU A 4 23.42 -7.01 -85.89
C LEU A 4 23.95 -6.73 -84.46
N SER A 5 25.25 -6.79 -84.17
CA SER A 5 26.34 -5.82 -84.47
C SER A 5 26.29 -4.52 -83.66
N ALA A 6 27.23 -4.47 -82.71
CA ALA A 6 27.61 -3.34 -81.88
C ALA A 6 28.30 -2.21 -82.66
N ARG A 7 28.21 -0.97 -82.15
CA ARG A 7 29.14 0.12 -82.47
C ARG A 7 29.75 0.72 -81.21
N LYS A 8 31.02 1.08 -81.39
CA LYS A 8 32.05 1.41 -80.42
C LYS A 8 31.94 2.85 -79.89
N SER A 9 32.31 2.98 -78.62
CA SER A 9 33.13 4.00 -77.95
C SER A 9 33.57 5.26 -78.71
N LEU A 10 33.43 6.43 -78.08
CA LEU A 10 34.57 7.34 -77.85
C LEU A 10 34.26 8.36 -76.74
N ALA A 11 35.26 8.56 -75.87
CA ALA A 11 35.29 9.47 -74.73
C ALA A 11 35.66 10.90 -75.13
N LEU A 12 35.28 11.90 -74.32
CA LEU A 12 36.19 12.97 -73.88
C LEU A 12 35.59 13.77 -72.71
N ALA A 13 36.41 13.99 -71.68
CA ALA A 13 36.14 14.71 -70.46
C ALA A 13 36.36 16.23 -70.63
N PHE A 14 35.67 17.05 -69.82
CA PHE A 14 36.26 18.25 -69.21
C PHE A 14 35.42 18.67 -67.99
N GLY A 15 36.06 18.68 -66.82
CA GLY A 15 35.48 19.21 -65.59
C GLY A 15 35.71 20.71 -65.46
N ALA A 16 34.77 21.38 -64.78
CA ALA A 16 35.01 22.66 -64.12
C ALA A 16 34.01 22.81 -62.96
N SER A 17 34.57 22.82 -61.75
CA SER A 17 33.90 22.99 -60.48
C SER A 17 33.40 24.43 -60.32
N THR A 18 32.14 24.63 -59.91
CA THR A 18 31.74 25.84 -59.20
C THR A 18 31.01 25.46 -57.92
N LEU A 19 31.61 25.87 -56.80
CA LEU A 19 31.08 25.78 -55.45
C LEU A 19 29.83 26.67 -55.33
N SER A 20 28.70 26.12 -54.92
CA SER A 20 27.59 26.92 -54.40
C SER A 20 26.95 26.26 -53.18
N ALA A 21 27.28 26.85 -52.03
CA ALA A 21 26.53 26.96 -50.79
C ALA A 21 25.56 25.82 -50.40
N CYS A 22 26.00 24.99 -49.45
CA CYS A 22 25.09 24.32 -48.52
C CYS A 22 24.43 25.39 -47.63
N ALA A 23 23.24 25.87 -48.02
CA ALA A 23 22.35 26.55 -47.09
C ALA A 23 21.77 25.51 -46.12
N SER A 24 22.35 25.40 -44.93
CA SER A 24 21.79 24.63 -43.82
C SER A 24 20.59 25.38 -43.23
N THR A 25 19.45 25.35 -43.93
CA THR A 25 18.16 25.58 -43.27
C THR A 25 17.89 24.41 -42.35
N SER A 26 18.23 24.53 -41.06
CA SER A 26 17.68 23.65 -40.03
C SER A 26 16.15 23.66 -40.16
N PRO A 27 15.50 22.51 -40.41
CA PRO A 27 14.05 22.48 -40.49
C PRO A 27 13.50 22.89 -39.12
N ARG A 28 12.69 23.95 -39.09
CA ARG A 28 11.95 24.35 -37.90
C ARG A 28 10.96 23.22 -37.61
N LEU A 29 11.27 22.38 -36.62
CA LEU A 29 10.40 21.29 -36.20
C LEU A 29 9.01 21.87 -35.85
N PRO A 30 7.92 21.20 -36.26
CA PRO A 30 6.57 21.66 -35.96
C PRO A 30 6.34 21.68 -34.45
N GLU A 31 5.66 22.72 -33.97
CA GLU A 31 5.26 22.83 -32.57
C GLU A 31 4.12 21.84 -32.32
N ILE A 32 4.31 20.93 -31.35
CA ILE A 32 3.32 19.89 -31.01
C ILE A 32 2.15 20.57 -30.30
N ALA A 33 0.98 20.60 -30.94
CA ALA A 33 -0.26 20.96 -30.27
C ALA A 33 -0.68 19.81 -29.36
N TYR A 34 -1.13 20.11 -28.15
CA TYR A 34 -1.66 19.09 -27.25
C TYR A 34 -3.08 18.73 -27.64
N ASP A 35 -3.32 17.44 -27.84
CA ASP A 35 -4.66 16.94 -28.16
C ASP A 35 -5.51 16.84 -26.89
N ASP A 36 -6.78 17.18 -26.98
CA ASP A 36 -7.73 16.85 -25.91
C ASP A 36 -7.86 15.32 -25.81
N PRO A 37 -7.82 14.75 -24.60
CA PRO A 37 -8.00 13.31 -24.46
C PRO A 37 -9.36 12.89 -25.05
N PRO A 38 -9.43 11.76 -25.77
CA PRO A 38 -10.70 11.21 -26.23
C PRO A 38 -11.64 11.07 -25.03
N ARG A 39 -12.91 11.47 -25.19
CA ARG A 39 -13.93 11.42 -24.12
C ARG A 39 -14.09 10.02 -23.50
N GLU A 40 -13.60 8.98 -24.16
CA GLU A 40 -13.72 7.56 -23.78
C GLU A 40 -12.59 7.03 -22.87
N ILE A 41 -11.46 7.74 -22.68
CA ILE A 41 -10.46 7.35 -21.66
C ILE A 41 -10.86 7.87 -20.25
N ALA A 42 -12.05 8.45 -20.13
CA ALA A 42 -12.65 8.76 -18.85
C ALA A 42 -13.07 7.46 -18.13
N ALA A 43 -12.25 7.06 -17.17
CA ALA A 43 -12.56 6.13 -16.09
C ALA A 43 -12.82 4.68 -16.50
N MET A 44 -11.75 3.89 -16.57
CA MET A 44 -11.87 2.56 -15.94
C MET A 44 -12.27 2.80 -14.48
N PRO A 45 -13.37 2.23 -13.97
CA PRO A 45 -13.72 2.35 -12.58
C PRO A 45 -12.54 1.82 -11.77
N ALA A 46 -11.91 2.72 -11.00
CA ALA A 46 -10.92 2.33 -10.00
C ALA A 46 -11.57 1.26 -9.12
N ALA A 47 -10.77 0.25 -8.72
CA ALA A 47 -11.23 -0.74 -7.75
C ALA A 47 -11.91 -0.02 -6.59
N ALA A 48 -13.13 -0.47 -6.24
CA ALA A 48 -13.94 0.19 -5.23
C ALA A 48 -13.09 0.43 -3.98
N THR A 49 -12.99 1.69 -3.56
CA THR A 49 -12.25 2.03 -2.35
C THR A 49 -12.86 1.23 -1.20
N PRO A 50 -12.03 0.55 -0.38
CA PRO A 50 -12.54 -0.20 0.74
C PRO A 50 -13.31 0.76 1.64
N ARG A 51 -14.59 0.48 1.87
CA ARG A 51 -15.40 1.31 2.75
C ARG A 51 -14.86 1.21 4.18
N PRO A 52 -14.78 2.32 4.93
CA PRO A 52 -14.45 2.26 6.34
C PRO A 52 -15.40 1.30 7.07
N VAL A 53 -14.84 0.40 7.86
CA VAL A 53 -15.63 -0.43 8.77
C VAL A 53 -15.66 0.29 10.11
N GLU A 54 -16.85 0.55 10.62
CA GLU A 54 -17.04 1.10 11.97
C GLU A 54 -16.66 0.01 12.98
N VAL A 55 -15.47 0.15 13.57
CA VAL A 55 -15.08 -0.65 14.72
C VAL A 55 -15.81 -0.05 15.92
N VAL A 56 -16.95 -0.64 16.28
CA VAL A 56 -17.70 -0.25 17.49
C VAL A 56 -16.83 -0.64 18.68
N ALA A 57 -16.11 0.33 19.23
CA ALA A 57 -15.45 0.15 20.51
C ALA A 57 -16.53 -0.06 21.57
N VAL A 58 -16.40 -1.13 22.35
CA VAL A 58 -17.22 -1.28 23.56
C VAL A 58 -17.01 0.00 24.38
N PRO A 59 -18.07 0.75 24.73
CA PRO A 59 -17.91 2.01 25.43
C PRO A 59 -17.16 1.76 26.74
N GLU A 60 -15.98 2.35 26.88
CA GLU A 60 -15.23 2.33 28.11
C GLU A 60 -16.00 3.17 29.13
N PRO A 61 -16.50 2.57 30.23
CA PRO A 61 -17.25 3.32 31.23
C PRO A 61 -16.30 4.32 31.89
N LEU A 62 -16.43 5.59 31.51
CA LEU A 62 -15.73 6.67 32.19
C LEU A 62 -16.27 6.75 33.63
N PRO A 63 -15.41 6.60 34.66
CA PRO A 63 -15.87 6.71 36.02
C PRO A 63 -16.30 8.15 36.28
N LEU A 64 -17.55 8.34 36.76
CA LEU A 64 -17.99 9.65 37.22
C LEU A 64 -17.25 10.02 38.52
N PRO A 65 -17.02 11.32 38.80
CA PRO A 65 -16.40 11.76 40.05
C PRO A 65 -17.14 11.16 41.25
N GLY A 66 -16.42 10.43 42.12
CA GLY A 66 -16.97 9.79 43.31
C GLY A 66 -17.49 8.35 43.14
N GLN A 67 -17.43 7.75 41.94
CA GLN A 67 -17.79 6.33 41.73
C GLN A 67 -16.65 5.34 42.01
N LEU A 68 -15.41 5.81 42.10
CA LEU A 68 -14.26 4.98 42.41
C LEU A 68 -14.23 4.71 43.91
N LYS A 69 -14.72 3.53 44.32
CA LYS A 69 -14.41 3.01 45.67
C LYS A 69 -12.89 2.79 45.75
N PRO A 70 -12.24 3.11 46.88
CA PRO A 70 -10.84 2.71 47.07
C PRO A 70 -10.76 1.20 46.85
N VAL A 71 -9.94 0.80 45.88
CA VAL A 71 -9.57 -0.59 45.69
C VAL A 71 -8.87 -0.98 46.97
N ALA A 72 -9.54 -1.76 47.82
CA ALA A 72 -8.88 -2.38 48.96
C ALA A 72 -7.66 -3.07 48.38
N GLU A 73 -6.46 -2.73 48.88
CA GLU A 73 -5.21 -3.34 48.43
C GLU A 73 -5.43 -4.83 48.36
N SER A 74 -5.54 -5.37 47.15
CA SER A 74 -5.78 -6.78 46.96
C SER A 74 -4.57 -7.44 47.57
N LYS A 75 -4.74 -8.07 48.74
CA LYS A 75 -3.68 -8.72 49.49
C LYS A 75 -2.96 -9.63 48.52
N THR A 76 -1.81 -9.18 48.02
CA THR A 76 -1.12 -9.87 46.93
C THR A 76 -0.75 -11.22 47.50
N MET A 77 -1.34 -12.28 46.98
CA MET A 77 -1.02 -13.62 47.47
C MET A 77 0.50 -13.80 47.31
N PRO A 78 1.23 -14.15 48.39
CA PRO A 78 2.66 -14.35 48.30
C PRO A 78 2.97 -15.39 47.22
N GLU A 79 3.94 -15.07 46.36
CA GLU A 79 4.40 -16.00 45.33
C GLU A 79 4.91 -17.29 46.00
N PRO A 80 4.50 -18.49 45.55
CA PRO A 80 4.98 -19.74 46.14
C PRO A 80 6.50 -19.86 46.06
N ALA A 81 7.17 -20.12 47.18
CA ALA A 81 8.63 -20.27 47.20
C ALA A 81 9.14 -21.46 46.35
N ASP A 82 8.34 -22.53 46.22
CA ASP A 82 8.71 -23.72 45.43
C ASP A 82 8.56 -23.43 43.92
N PRO A 83 9.65 -23.44 43.13
CA PRO A 83 9.61 -23.20 41.69
C PRO A 83 8.70 -24.17 40.94
N ARG A 84 8.52 -25.41 41.41
CA ARG A 84 7.65 -26.39 40.75
C ARG A 84 6.19 -25.97 40.81
N LYS A 85 5.76 -25.41 41.95
CA LYS A 85 4.39 -24.90 42.12
C LYS A 85 4.16 -23.68 41.23
N ARG A 86 5.16 -22.82 41.08
CA ARG A 86 5.10 -21.65 40.20
C ARG A 86 4.98 -22.02 38.73
N ILE A 87 5.84 -22.91 38.25
CA ILE A 87 5.81 -23.41 36.87
C ILE A 87 4.49 -24.14 36.60
N GLY A 88 4.04 -24.99 37.53
CA GLY A 88 2.76 -25.68 37.43
C GLY A 88 1.59 -24.71 37.29
N ALA A 89 1.52 -23.70 38.17
CA ALA A 89 0.48 -22.67 38.12
C ALA A 89 0.51 -21.85 36.83
N ALA A 90 1.71 -21.50 36.34
CA ALA A 90 1.87 -20.78 35.07
C ALA A 90 1.38 -21.61 33.87
N ASN A 91 1.77 -22.89 33.80
CA ASN A 91 1.33 -23.78 32.74
C ASN A 91 -0.18 -24.05 32.80
N GLU A 92 -0.75 -24.19 34.00
CA GLU A 92 -2.20 -24.32 34.15
C GLU A 92 -2.94 -23.07 33.71
N ALA A 93 -2.45 -21.87 34.06
CA ALA A 93 -3.04 -20.60 33.65
C ALA A 93 -2.93 -20.37 32.12
N ALA A 94 -1.85 -20.85 31.50
CA ALA A 94 -1.65 -20.77 30.05
C ALA A 94 -2.42 -21.84 29.26
N ARG A 95 -2.99 -22.86 29.92
CA ARG A 95 -3.64 -23.99 29.26
C ARG A 95 -4.99 -23.59 28.68
N VAL A 96 -5.15 -23.82 27.38
CA VAL A 96 -6.40 -23.64 26.66
C VAL A 96 -7.03 -25.01 26.40
N GLN A 97 -8.20 -25.24 27.00
CA GLN A 97 -8.99 -26.47 26.84
C GLN A 97 -9.97 -26.33 25.67
N PRO A 98 -10.33 -27.43 24.98
CA PRO A 98 -11.40 -27.42 24.00
C PRO A 98 -12.73 -27.07 24.67
N VAL A 99 -13.49 -26.20 24.02
CA VAL A 99 -14.81 -25.73 24.49
C VAL A 99 -15.84 -25.98 23.40
N LEU A 100 -17.09 -26.23 23.80
CA LEU A 100 -18.19 -26.56 22.88
C LEU A 100 -18.38 -25.48 21.80
N ASP A 101 -18.38 -24.22 22.20
CA ASP A 101 -18.56 -23.07 21.30
C ASP A 101 -17.36 -22.85 20.35
N GLY A 102 -16.26 -23.57 20.56
CA GLY A 102 -15.10 -23.52 19.68
C GLY A 102 -15.15 -24.55 18.54
N PHE A 103 -16.19 -25.39 18.45
CA PHE A 103 -16.31 -26.35 17.35
C PHE A 103 -17.03 -25.75 16.14
N LEU A 104 -16.35 -25.76 14.99
CA LEU A 104 -16.97 -25.62 13.67
C LEU A 104 -17.12 -27.02 13.06
N ASN A 105 -18.32 -27.60 13.16
CA ASN A 105 -18.55 -29.02 12.89
C ASN A 105 -17.61 -29.90 13.75
N ALA A 106 -16.73 -30.69 13.12
CA ALA A 106 -15.76 -31.55 13.80
C ALA A 106 -14.37 -30.89 14.01
N ILE A 107 -14.24 -29.60 13.66
CA ILE A 107 -12.99 -28.83 13.76
C ILE A 107 -13.02 -28.01 15.04
N GLN A 108 -12.10 -28.25 15.97
CA GLN A 108 -11.89 -27.35 17.09
C GLN A 108 -11.11 -26.12 16.61
N GLN A 109 -11.67 -24.95 16.85
CA GLN A 109 -11.03 -23.66 16.67
C GLN A 109 -10.59 -23.10 18.02
N TYR A 110 -9.31 -22.76 18.13
CA TYR A 110 -8.76 -22.05 19.28
C TYR A 110 -8.49 -20.59 18.94
N PRO A 111 -8.78 -19.64 19.84
CA PRO A 111 -8.25 -18.29 19.69
C PRO A 111 -6.75 -18.34 19.92
N TRP A 112 -5.97 -17.96 18.90
CA TRP A 112 -4.52 -17.91 19.06
C TRP A 112 -4.12 -16.77 20.00
N ALA A 113 -3.30 -17.12 20.99
CA ALA A 113 -2.62 -16.23 21.90
C ALA A 113 -1.16 -16.69 22.08
N ASP A 114 -0.28 -15.71 22.26
CA ASP A 114 1.13 -15.97 22.56
C ASP A 114 1.30 -16.61 23.95
N GLY A 115 2.23 -17.56 24.07
CA GLY A 115 2.48 -18.31 25.31
C GLY A 115 1.40 -19.30 25.75
N ALA A 116 0.32 -19.48 24.99
CA ALA A 116 -0.75 -20.42 25.33
C ALA A 116 -0.35 -21.89 25.07
N LEU A 117 -0.87 -22.80 25.90
CA LEU A 117 -0.69 -24.25 25.79
C LEU A 117 -2.00 -24.91 25.34
N TYR A 118 -2.11 -25.27 24.06
CA TYR A 118 -3.35 -25.82 23.49
C TYR A 118 -3.46 -27.32 23.74
N GLN A 119 -4.55 -27.76 24.38
CA GLN A 119 -4.81 -29.18 24.57
C GLN A 119 -5.35 -29.83 23.30
N VAL A 120 -4.79 -30.98 22.92
CA VAL A 120 -5.25 -31.77 21.78
C VAL A 120 -5.44 -33.22 22.21
N TYR A 121 -6.67 -33.69 22.06
CA TYR A 121 -7.04 -35.05 22.38
C TYR A 121 -6.96 -35.93 21.12
N THR A 122 -6.21 -37.01 21.22
CA THR A 122 -5.98 -37.97 20.14
C THR A 122 -6.39 -39.38 20.60
N ALA A 123 -6.56 -40.31 19.67
CA ALA A 123 -6.82 -41.71 20.01
C ALA A 123 -6.04 -42.65 19.06
N PRO A 124 -5.58 -43.82 19.55
CA PRO A 124 -4.96 -44.81 18.69
C PRO A 124 -5.88 -45.23 17.54
N GLY A 125 -5.30 -45.41 16.35
CA GLY A 125 -6.06 -45.75 15.14
C GLY A 125 -6.77 -44.57 14.48
N GLN A 126 -6.82 -43.40 15.14
CA GLN A 126 -7.35 -42.17 14.57
C GLN A 126 -6.22 -41.18 14.29
N VAL A 127 -6.33 -40.43 13.20
CA VAL A 127 -5.41 -39.33 12.89
C VAL A 127 -6.08 -38.02 13.27
N THR A 128 -5.41 -37.21 14.07
CA THR A 128 -5.82 -35.85 14.37
C THR A 128 -5.06 -34.91 13.44
N ASP A 129 -5.79 -34.13 12.66
CA ASP A 129 -5.26 -33.10 11.78
C ASP A 129 -5.09 -31.76 12.53
N ILE A 130 -3.96 -31.10 12.38
CA ILE A 130 -3.69 -29.77 12.93
C ILE A 130 -3.42 -28.83 11.76
N ALA A 131 -4.39 -27.99 11.44
CA ALA A 131 -4.38 -27.14 10.26
C ALA A 131 -3.97 -25.70 10.61
N LEU A 132 -2.77 -25.30 10.18
CA LEU A 132 -2.19 -23.96 10.43
C LEU A 132 -2.89 -22.88 9.60
N GLN A 133 -2.48 -21.61 9.70
CA GLN A 133 -3.07 -20.54 8.88
C GLN A 133 -2.81 -20.78 7.39
N GLU A 134 -3.74 -20.32 6.54
CA GLU A 134 -3.48 -20.24 5.09
C GLU A 134 -2.30 -19.31 4.79
N GLY A 135 -1.40 -19.75 3.91
CA GLY A 135 -0.18 -19.05 3.52
C GLY A 135 0.94 -19.08 4.57
N GLU A 136 0.76 -19.78 5.69
CA GLU A 136 1.79 -20.00 6.71
C GLU A 136 2.66 -21.21 6.35
N ARG A 137 3.95 -21.12 6.65
CA ARG A 137 4.96 -22.12 6.25
C ARG A 137 5.79 -22.57 7.44
N LEU A 138 6.14 -23.85 7.47
CA LEU A 138 7.12 -24.37 8.42
C LEU A 138 8.51 -23.80 8.09
N VAL A 139 9.26 -23.35 9.10
CA VAL A 139 10.59 -22.75 8.91
C VAL A 139 11.65 -23.35 9.83
N GLY A 140 12.89 -23.37 9.34
CA GLY A 140 14.05 -23.87 10.09
C GLY A 140 14.26 -25.37 9.97
N THR A 141 15.28 -25.87 10.67
CA THR A 141 15.59 -27.31 10.78
C THR A 141 14.79 -27.91 11.93
N GLY A 142 13.90 -28.86 11.64
CA GLY A 142 13.03 -29.46 12.65
C GLY A 142 11.92 -28.50 13.11
N PRO A 143 11.08 -27.99 12.20
CA PRO A 143 10.00 -27.05 12.54
C PRO A 143 8.94 -27.67 13.45
N VAL A 144 8.88 -28.99 13.54
CA VAL A 144 7.98 -29.75 14.40
C VAL A 144 8.80 -30.59 15.36
N ALA A 145 8.63 -30.37 16.66
CA ALA A 145 9.36 -31.06 17.71
C ALA A 145 8.39 -31.62 18.76
N ALA A 146 8.57 -32.88 19.14
CA ALA A 146 7.77 -33.53 20.18
C ALA A 146 8.65 -34.17 21.25
N GLY A 147 8.17 -34.21 22.49
CA GLY A 147 8.88 -34.81 23.62
C GLY A 147 9.05 -36.33 23.53
N ASP A 148 8.01 -37.05 23.08
CA ASP A 148 8.03 -38.51 22.86
C ASP A 148 7.74 -38.82 21.39
N THR A 149 8.77 -38.94 20.55
CA THR A 149 8.63 -39.28 19.12
C THR A 149 8.54 -40.78 18.85
N VAL A 150 8.76 -41.62 19.85
CA VAL A 150 8.68 -43.08 19.71
C VAL A 150 7.23 -43.55 19.77
N ARG A 151 6.43 -42.91 20.62
CA ARG A 151 5.01 -43.26 20.82
C ARG A 151 4.04 -42.33 20.11
N TRP A 152 4.56 -41.31 19.42
CA TRP A 152 3.79 -40.36 18.64
C TRP A 152 4.31 -40.33 17.21
N ILE A 153 3.45 -40.74 16.29
CA ILE A 153 3.71 -40.66 14.87
C ILE A 153 3.22 -39.29 14.41
N ILE A 154 4.13 -38.50 13.86
CA ILE A 154 3.89 -37.14 13.39
C ILE A 154 4.32 -37.06 11.93
N GLY A 155 3.49 -36.45 11.09
CA GLY A 155 3.84 -36.12 9.72
C GLY A 155 3.25 -34.76 9.35
N ASP A 156 3.83 -34.12 8.35
CA ASP A 156 3.32 -32.88 7.78
C ASP A 156 2.87 -33.07 6.33
N THR A 157 1.88 -32.29 5.92
CA THR A 157 1.43 -32.22 4.53
C THR A 157 0.92 -30.82 4.21
N VAL A 158 0.69 -30.54 2.94
CA VAL A 158 0.19 -29.25 2.46
C VAL A 158 -1.02 -29.48 1.59
N SER A 159 -2.10 -28.76 1.87
CA SER A 159 -3.29 -28.68 1.03
C SER A 159 -3.36 -27.32 0.34
N GLY A 160 -4.09 -27.22 -0.78
CA GLY A 160 -4.20 -25.97 -1.53
C GLY A 160 -2.93 -25.56 -2.29
N SER A 161 -2.95 -24.36 -2.89
CA SER A 161 -1.84 -23.84 -3.68
C SER A 161 -1.73 -22.32 -3.58
N GLY A 162 -0.54 -21.79 -3.84
CA GLY A 162 -0.27 -20.35 -3.82
C GLY A 162 -0.55 -19.73 -2.44
N VAL A 163 -1.41 -18.70 -2.42
CA VAL A 163 -1.81 -17.99 -1.19
C VAL A 163 -2.78 -18.78 -0.32
N ALA A 164 -3.49 -19.76 -0.90
CA ALA A 164 -4.41 -20.65 -0.20
C ALA A 164 -3.74 -21.96 0.25
N ALA A 165 -2.42 -22.09 0.07
CA ALA A 165 -1.67 -23.24 0.55
C ALA A 165 -1.71 -23.28 2.08
N ARG A 166 -2.04 -24.42 2.66
CA ARG A 166 -2.22 -24.61 4.10
C ARG A 166 -1.44 -25.81 4.58
N VAL A 167 -0.63 -25.62 5.61
CA VAL A 167 0.13 -26.70 6.25
C VAL A 167 -0.76 -27.45 7.23
N HIS A 168 -0.66 -28.77 7.21
CA HIS A 168 -1.33 -29.71 8.09
C HIS A 168 -0.30 -30.55 8.82
N ILE A 169 -0.41 -30.64 10.15
CA ILE A 169 0.36 -31.56 10.97
C ILE A 169 -0.55 -32.71 11.40
N LEU A 170 -0.23 -33.91 10.95
CA LEU A 170 -0.97 -35.14 11.23
C LEU A 170 -0.32 -35.83 12.43
N VAL A 171 -1.12 -36.08 13.47
CA VAL A 171 -0.65 -36.66 14.72
C VAL A 171 -1.45 -37.93 15.05
N LYS A 172 -0.73 -39.00 15.39
CA LYS A 172 -1.32 -40.28 15.82
C LYS A 172 -0.52 -40.91 16.97
N PRO A 173 -1.15 -41.23 18.11
CA PRO A 173 -0.48 -41.97 19.18
C PRO A 173 -0.43 -43.48 18.87
N THR A 174 0.56 -44.18 19.42
CA THR A 174 0.67 -45.64 19.29
C THR A 174 -0.11 -46.42 20.34
N ARG A 175 -0.45 -45.78 21.47
CA ARG A 175 -1.22 -46.37 22.58
C ARG A 175 -2.04 -45.30 23.31
N PRO A 176 -3.10 -45.68 24.05
CA PRO A 176 -3.85 -44.72 24.86
C PRO A 176 -3.06 -44.36 26.13
N ASP A 177 -3.58 -43.39 26.89
CA ASP A 177 -3.08 -42.99 28.21
C ASP A 177 -1.62 -42.53 28.22
N ILE A 178 -1.23 -41.81 27.16
CA ILE A 178 0.06 -41.12 27.05
C ILE A 178 -0.15 -39.65 26.79
N ALA A 179 0.80 -38.84 27.24
CA ALA A 179 0.84 -37.42 26.95
C ALA A 179 2.25 -36.99 26.55
N THR A 180 2.34 -36.00 25.67
CA THR A 180 3.60 -35.34 25.29
C THR A 180 3.30 -33.89 24.92
N ASN A 181 4.32 -33.07 24.86
CA ASN A 181 4.24 -31.77 24.19
C ASN A 181 4.58 -31.89 22.70
N LEU A 182 4.06 -30.95 21.92
CA LEU A 182 4.39 -30.71 20.52
C LEU A 182 4.61 -29.20 20.32
N VAL A 183 5.71 -28.83 19.69
CA VAL A 183 6.06 -27.46 19.33
C VAL A 183 6.14 -27.35 17.83
N ILE A 184 5.46 -26.36 17.25
CA ILE A 184 5.44 -26.10 15.81
C ILE A 184 5.93 -24.67 15.58
N ASN A 185 6.99 -24.51 14.80
CA ASN A 185 7.55 -23.21 14.43
C ASN A 185 7.29 -22.90 12.96
N THR A 186 6.75 -21.70 12.71
CA THR A 186 6.39 -21.22 11.37
C THR A 186 7.05 -19.89 11.05
N ASP A 187 6.86 -19.41 9.82
CA ASP A 187 7.27 -18.07 9.39
C ASP A 187 6.52 -16.93 10.10
N ARG A 188 5.43 -17.23 10.82
CA ARG A 188 4.59 -16.24 11.50
C ARG A 188 4.63 -16.35 13.01
N ARG A 189 4.64 -17.57 13.57
CA ARG A 189 4.44 -17.80 15.00
C ARG A 189 4.92 -19.18 15.46
N SER A 190 4.90 -19.38 16.76
CA SER A 190 5.13 -20.66 17.40
C SER A 190 3.84 -21.16 18.06
N TYR A 191 3.57 -22.45 17.93
CA TYR A 191 2.45 -23.13 18.57
C TYR A 191 2.98 -24.11 19.60
N HIS A 192 2.42 -24.06 20.80
CA HIS A 192 2.73 -24.99 21.89
C HIS A 192 1.48 -25.82 22.20
N LEU A 193 1.57 -27.13 21.99
CA LEU A 193 0.46 -28.05 22.17
C LEU A 193 0.80 -29.09 23.23
N GLU A 194 -0.20 -29.44 24.02
CA GLU A 194 -0.20 -30.59 24.93
C GLU A 194 -1.06 -31.69 24.28
N LEU A 195 -0.41 -32.78 23.86
CA LEU A 195 -1.09 -33.90 23.25
C LEU A 195 -1.49 -34.92 24.32
N ARG A 196 -2.73 -35.40 24.29
CA ARG A 196 -3.27 -36.40 25.21
C ARG A 196 -3.95 -37.52 24.45
N ALA A 197 -3.41 -38.73 24.53
CA ALA A 197 -4.02 -39.91 23.95
C ALA A 197 -5.08 -40.47 24.89
N THR A 198 -6.31 -40.60 24.41
CA THR A 198 -7.41 -41.28 25.13
C THR A 198 -7.68 -42.65 24.51
N PRO A 199 -8.47 -43.52 25.17
CA PRO A 199 -8.85 -44.81 24.60
C PRO A 199 -9.62 -44.75 23.28
N ALA A 200 -10.46 -43.73 23.07
CA ALA A 200 -11.36 -43.65 21.91
C ALA A 200 -11.73 -42.22 21.48
N THR A 201 -11.77 -41.27 22.41
CA THR A 201 -12.13 -39.88 22.14
C THR A 201 -10.98 -39.14 21.48
N TYR A 202 -11.23 -38.54 20.32
CA TYR A 202 -10.23 -37.78 19.60
C TYR A 202 -10.86 -36.54 18.97
N MET A 203 -10.00 -35.57 18.66
CA MET A 203 -10.35 -34.42 17.85
C MET A 203 -10.01 -34.75 16.40
N ALA A 204 -10.97 -34.57 15.49
CA ALA A 204 -10.74 -34.86 14.07
C ALA A 204 -9.80 -33.82 13.44
N SER A 205 -10.03 -32.54 13.74
CA SER A 205 -9.15 -31.46 13.31
C SER A 205 -9.07 -30.34 14.34
N VAL A 206 -7.93 -29.66 14.38
CA VAL A 206 -7.64 -28.48 15.21
C VAL A 206 -7.16 -27.36 14.31
N SER A 207 -7.65 -26.15 14.54
CA SER A 207 -7.19 -24.94 13.88
C SER A 207 -7.29 -23.73 14.80
N TRP A 208 -6.79 -22.59 14.34
CA TRP A 208 -6.82 -21.36 15.11
C TRP A 208 -7.55 -20.24 14.36
N ILE A 209 -8.20 -19.38 15.13
CA ILE A 209 -8.61 -18.04 14.71
C ILE A 209 -7.58 -17.02 15.22
N TYR A 210 -7.43 -15.91 14.51
CA TYR A 210 -6.37 -14.93 14.76
C TYR A 210 -6.95 -13.52 15.01
N PRO A 211 -7.55 -13.26 16.18
CA PRO A 211 -8.31 -12.03 16.42
C PRO A 211 -7.45 -10.77 16.31
N GLN A 212 -6.17 -10.85 16.69
CA GLN A 212 -5.24 -9.72 16.59
C GLN A 212 -4.95 -9.36 15.13
N ASP A 213 -4.72 -10.36 14.28
CA ASP A 213 -4.47 -10.17 12.84
C ASP A 213 -5.69 -9.52 12.17
N GLU A 214 -6.91 -9.95 12.55
CA GLU A 214 -8.16 -9.37 12.05
C GLU A 214 -8.31 -7.89 12.43
N LEU A 215 -8.03 -7.53 13.68
CA LEU A 215 -8.09 -6.14 14.13
C LEU A 215 -7.05 -5.26 13.42
N ILE A 216 -5.84 -5.77 13.21
CA ILE A 216 -4.78 -5.07 12.48
C ILE A 216 -5.20 -4.89 11.01
N ALA A 217 -5.75 -5.92 10.37
CA ALA A 217 -6.25 -5.85 9.00
C ALA A 217 -7.38 -4.81 8.85
N LEU A 218 -8.30 -4.75 9.81
CA LEU A 218 -9.36 -3.75 9.85
C LEU A 218 -8.80 -2.32 10.02
N ARG A 219 -7.84 -2.13 10.92
CA ARG A 219 -7.16 -0.83 11.10
C ARG A 219 -6.43 -0.39 9.85
N ASN A 220 -5.70 -1.31 9.19
CA ASN A 220 -5.00 -1.04 7.94
C ASN A 220 -5.96 -0.69 6.80
N ARG A 221 -7.10 -1.40 6.70
CA ARG A 221 -8.16 -1.08 5.74
C ARG A 221 -8.72 0.33 5.99
N ASN A 222 -9.00 0.69 7.23
CA ASN A 222 -9.48 2.02 7.59
C ASN A 222 -8.43 3.11 7.28
N ALA A 223 -7.15 2.86 7.54
CA ALA A 223 -6.06 3.78 7.19
C ALA A 223 -5.91 3.96 5.66
N ALA A 224 -6.02 2.88 4.89
CA ALA A 224 -6.03 2.93 3.44
C ALA A 224 -7.25 3.69 2.90
N ALA A 225 -8.44 3.47 3.48
CA ALA A 225 -9.65 4.20 3.14
C ALA A 225 -9.52 5.70 3.45
N ALA A 226 -8.94 6.06 4.60
CA ALA A 226 -8.66 7.45 4.98
C ALA A 226 -7.63 8.11 4.05
N SER A 227 -6.64 7.36 3.57
CA SER A 227 -5.62 7.85 2.63
C SER A 227 -6.14 7.96 1.19
N ALA A 228 -7.10 7.11 0.82
CA ALA A 228 -7.78 7.14 -0.47
C ALA A 228 -8.96 8.13 -0.51
N ALA A 229 -9.36 8.67 0.64
CA ALA A 229 -10.33 9.76 0.69
C ALA A 229 -9.75 10.96 -0.08
N PRO A 230 -10.47 11.50 -1.08
CA PRO A 230 -10.00 12.67 -1.80
C PRO A 230 -9.73 13.80 -0.79
N ALA A 231 -8.51 14.35 -0.78
CA ALA A 231 -8.20 15.58 -0.03
C ALA A 231 -9.01 16.81 -0.50
N ALA A 232 -9.97 16.61 -1.41
CA ALA A 232 -10.86 17.60 -1.97
C ALA A 232 -12.07 17.92 -1.07
N THR A 233 -12.13 17.43 0.17
CA THR A 233 -13.10 17.90 1.18
C THR A 233 -12.72 19.28 1.79
N GLY A 234 -11.79 20.01 1.17
CA GLY A 234 -11.34 21.32 1.64
C GLY A 234 -11.33 22.45 0.60
N LEU A 235 -11.72 22.20 -0.65
CA LEU A 235 -11.89 23.28 -1.63
C LEU A 235 -13.29 23.87 -1.47
N ASP A 236 -13.41 24.86 -0.60
CA ASP A 236 -14.57 25.74 -0.61
C ASP A 236 -14.56 26.53 -1.92
N LEU A 237 -15.37 26.08 -2.89
CA LEU A 237 -15.50 26.71 -4.19
C LEU A 237 -15.95 28.17 -4.09
N SER A 238 -16.57 28.57 -2.96
CA SER A 238 -16.98 29.95 -2.70
C SER A 238 -15.83 30.87 -2.22
N ALA A 239 -14.72 30.29 -1.75
CA ALA A 239 -13.54 31.02 -1.26
C ALA A 239 -12.43 31.24 -2.32
N LEU A 240 -12.65 30.80 -3.58
CA LEU A 240 -11.67 30.91 -4.65
C LEU A 240 -11.62 32.34 -5.24
N ASN A 241 -10.42 32.91 -5.30
CA ASN A 241 -10.15 34.24 -5.84
C ASN A 241 -9.55 34.13 -7.26
N PHE A 242 -10.31 34.61 -8.26
CA PHE A 242 -9.90 34.63 -9.68
C PHE A 242 -9.23 35.95 -10.07
N ARG A 243 -8.16 36.31 -9.35
CA ARG A 243 -7.50 37.62 -9.45
C ARG A 243 -6.15 37.59 -10.15
N TYR A 244 -5.95 36.62 -11.04
CA TYR A 244 -4.73 36.48 -11.82
C TYR A 244 -5.02 36.64 -13.30
N ARG A 245 -4.13 37.34 -13.99
CA ARG A 245 -4.12 37.52 -15.44
C ARG A 245 -2.92 36.80 -16.02
N ILE A 246 -3.14 36.09 -17.12
CA ILE A 246 -2.10 35.35 -17.83
C ILE A 246 -1.76 36.10 -19.12
N GLU A 247 -0.49 36.44 -19.29
CA GLU A 247 0.06 37.23 -20.40
C GLU A 247 1.29 36.51 -20.98
N GLY A 248 1.73 36.92 -22.18
CA GLY A 248 2.90 36.31 -22.84
C GLY A 248 2.53 35.38 -23.99
N ASP A 249 3.50 34.53 -24.36
CA ASP A 249 3.53 33.80 -25.62
C ASP A 249 2.30 32.89 -25.81
N ARG A 250 1.95 32.64 -27.08
CA ARG A 250 0.96 31.62 -27.46
C ARG A 250 1.70 30.31 -27.64
N VAL A 251 1.63 29.46 -26.62
CA VAL A 251 2.31 28.16 -26.56
C VAL A 251 1.32 27.08 -26.11
N PRO A 252 1.49 25.81 -26.52
CA PRO A 252 0.60 24.71 -26.16
C PRO A 252 0.43 24.52 -24.64
N TRP A 253 1.47 24.81 -23.86
CA TRP A 253 1.46 24.69 -22.39
C TRP A 253 0.97 25.95 -21.67
N LYS A 254 0.43 26.94 -22.39
CA LYS A 254 -0.07 28.17 -21.75
C LYS A 254 -1.20 27.83 -20.76
N PRO A 255 -1.10 28.25 -19.48
CA PRO A 255 -2.17 28.04 -18.52
C PRO A 255 -3.49 28.66 -19.01
N LEU A 256 -4.59 28.00 -18.68
CA LEU A 256 -5.95 28.43 -18.99
C LEU A 256 -6.44 29.47 -17.97
N ARG A 257 -6.15 29.24 -16.69
CA ARG A 257 -6.50 30.15 -15.59
C ARG A 257 -5.55 29.97 -14.41
N ALA A 258 -5.51 30.98 -13.55
CA ALA A 258 -4.88 30.92 -12.24
C ALA A 258 -5.82 31.54 -11.19
N PHE A 259 -5.88 30.92 -10.01
CA PHE A 259 -6.73 31.36 -8.90
C PHE A 259 -6.11 30.96 -7.56
N ASP A 260 -6.55 31.55 -6.47
CA ASP A 260 -6.04 31.24 -5.12
C ASP A 260 -7.16 31.06 -4.10
N ASP A 261 -6.88 30.31 -3.02
CA ASP A 261 -7.80 30.10 -1.88
C ASP A 261 -7.43 30.98 -0.67
N GLY A 262 -6.61 32.02 -0.88
CA GLY A 262 -6.04 32.87 0.17
C GLY A 262 -4.78 32.30 0.84
N ARG A 263 -4.39 31.05 0.57
CA ARG A 263 -3.16 30.42 1.08
C ARG A 263 -2.26 29.92 -0.04
N GLN A 264 -2.85 29.25 -1.03
CA GLN A 264 -2.19 28.57 -2.14
C GLN A 264 -2.70 29.11 -3.47
N VAL A 265 -1.84 29.09 -4.49
CA VAL A 265 -2.21 29.45 -5.87
C VAL A 265 -2.30 28.18 -6.71
N PHE A 266 -3.40 28.04 -7.43
CA PHE A 266 -3.67 26.96 -8.36
C PHE A 266 -3.57 27.51 -9.79
N ILE A 267 -2.70 26.91 -10.59
CA ILE A 267 -2.51 27.23 -12.01
C ILE A 267 -3.04 26.04 -12.81
N GLU A 268 -4.07 26.26 -13.62
CA GLU A 268 -4.69 25.24 -14.46
C GLU A 268 -4.07 25.25 -15.86
N PHE A 269 -3.59 24.10 -16.31
CA PHE A 269 -3.07 23.88 -17.65
C PHE A 269 -4.10 23.18 -18.55
N PRO A 270 -3.91 23.22 -19.88
CA PRO A 270 -4.70 22.43 -20.83
C PRO A 270 -4.67 20.94 -20.49
N ALA A 271 -5.75 20.21 -20.81
CA ALA A 271 -5.88 18.80 -20.45
C ALA A 271 -4.75 17.93 -21.03
N GLY A 272 -4.27 18.27 -22.22
CA GLY A 272 -3.15 17.59 -22.88
C GLY A 272 -1.76 17.98 -22.37
N ILE A 273 -1.60 18.77 -21.29
CA ILE A 273 -0.29 19.12 -20.73
C ILE A 273 0.56 17.90 -20.36
N ALA A 274 -0.09 16.76 -20.05
CA ALA A 274 0.58 15.49 -19.78
C ALA A 274 1.35 14.92 -20.99
N GLN A 275 1.06 15.39 -22.21
CA GLN A 275 1.76 15.00 -23.44
C GLN A 275 3.08 15.77 -23.64
N GLY A 276 3.29 16.86 -22.88
CA GLY A 276 4.46 17.72 -22.99
C GLY A 276 5.22 17.90 -21.68
N GLU A 277 6.19 18.80 -21.70
CA GLU A 277 6.99 19.14 -20.53
C GLU A 277 6.32 20.24 -19.70
N MET A 278 6.29 20.08 -18.37
CA MET A 278 5.74 21.06 -17.46
C MET A 278 6.75 22.22 -17.27
N PRO A 279 6.38 23.48 -17.60
CA PRO A 279 7.29 24.62 -17.45
C PRO A 279 7.63 24.89 -15.98
N PRO A 280 8.92 25.06 -15.62
CA PRO A 280 9.32 25.60 -14.32
C PRO A 280 8.69 26.97 -14.03
N LEU A 281 8.28 27.18 -12.78
CA LEU A 281 7.67 28.42 -12.29
C LEU A 281 8.67 29.25 -11.47
N PHE A 282 8.86 30.50 -11.89
CA PHE A 282 9.66 31.49 -11.18
C PHE A 282 8.76 32.59 -10.63
N VAL A 283 8.81 32.85 -9.34
CA VAL A 283 8.04 33.93 -8.71
C VAL A 283 8.91 35.18 -8.61
N THR A 284 8.35 36.35 -8.92
CA THR A 284 9.03 37.63 -8.68
C THR A 284 8.90 38.00 -7.19
N GLY A 285 10.03 38.07 -6.49
CA GLY A 285 10.10 38.50 -5.09
C GLY A 285 9.92 40.01 -4.91
N ALA A 286 9.84 40.48 -3.65
CA ALA A 286 9.62 41.90 -3.33
C ALA A 286 10.74 42.83 -3.85
N ALA A 287 11.95 42.30 -4.05
CA ALA A 287 13.10 43.03 -4.59
C ALA A 287 13.18 43.02 -6.13
N GLY A 288 12.27 42.34 -6.83
CA GLY A 288 12.26 42.23 -8.30
C GLY A 288 13.01 41.02 -8.86
N ASP A 289 13.68 40.24 -8.02
CA ASP A 289 14.41 39.03 -8.45
C ASP A 289 13.49 37.82 -8.68
N ALA A 290 13.88 36.95 -9.62
CA ALA A 290 13.17 35.72 -9.93
C ALA A 290 13.61 34.59 -8.98
N GLU A 291 12.69 34.15 -8.12
CA GLU A 291 12.89 33.10 -7.12
C GLU A 291 12.24 31.79 -7.59
N LEU A 292 12.97 30.68 -7.50
CA LEU A 292 12.39 29.35 -7.72
C LEU A 292 11.56 28.97 -6.49
N VAL A 293 10.29 28.63 -6.70
CA VAL A 293 9.38 28.24 -5.61
C VAL A 293 9.07 26.76 -5.66
N ASN A 294 8.86 26.17 -4.47
CA ASN A 294 8.34 24.82 -4.39
C ASN A 294 6.89 24.80 -4.87
N TYR A 295 6.64 24.00 -5.90
CA TYR A 295 5.32 23.72 -6.43
C TYR A 295 5.09 22.22 -6.50
N ARG A 296 3.83 21.83 -6.58
CA ARG A 296 3.41 20.43 -6.69
C ARG A 296 2.46 20.30 -7.87
N VAL A 297 2.67 19.29 -8.71
CA VAL A 297 1.79 19.02 -9.86
C VAL A 297 0.77 17.94 -9.46
N ARG A 298 -0.52 18.21 -9.69
CA ARG A 298 -1.63 17.29 -9.48
C ARG A 298 -2.54 17.28 -10.71
N GLY A 299 -2.40 16.26 -11.54
CA GLY A 299 -3.09 16.20 -12.83
C GLY A 299 -2.70 17.39 -13.72
N ARG A 300 -3.68 18.19 -14.14
CA ARG A 300 -3.47 19.43 -14.92
C ARG A 300 -3.26 20.68 -14.08
N TYR A 301 -3.17 20.56 -12.75
CA TYR A 301 -2.99 21.71 -11.86
C TYR A 301 -1.58 21.75 -11.31
N MET A 302 -0.98 22.93 -11.30
CA MET A 302 0.22 23.25 -10.53
C MET A 302 -0.20 24.04 -9.29
N VAL A 303 0.13 23.50 -8.11
CA VAL A 303 -0.21 24.07 -6.80
C VAL A 303 1.04 24.69 -6.21
N VAL A 304 0.95 25.98 -5.89
CA VAL A 304 2.02 26.77 -5.29
C VAL A 304 1.60 27.10 -3.86
N ASP A 305 2.45 26.76 -2.90
CA ASP A 305 2.11 26.87 -1.46
C ASP A 305 2.19 28.29 -0.90
N ARG A 306 2.35 29.31 -1.76
CA ARG A 306 2.39 30.72 -1.38
C ARG A 306 1.70 31.61 -2.42
N LEU A 307 1.13 32.72 -1.95
CA LEU A 307 0.64 33.78 -2.81
C LEU A 307 1.80 34.56 -3.44
N PHE A 308 1.60 35.03 -4.67
CA PHE A 308 2.56 35.89 -5.37
C PHE A 308 1.87 37.02 -6.12
N ALA A 309 2.61 38.09 -6.38
CA ALA A 309 2.16 39.23 -7.19
C ALA A 309 2.39 39.00 -8.69
N ALA A 310 3.55 38.44 -9.05
CA ALA A 310 3.84 38.03 -10.41
C ALA A 310 4.67 36.73 -10.40
N ALA A 311 4.43 35.88 -11.39
CA ALA A 311 5.23 34.70 -11.68
C ALA A 311 5.44 34.55 -13.18
N GLU A 312 6.47 33.83 -13.57
CA GLU A 312 6.86 33.57 -14.95
C GLU A 312 7.11 32.07 -15.12
N LEU A 313 6.44 31.49 -16.12
CA LEU A 313 6.67 30.15 -16.62
C LEU A 313 7.62 30.25 -17.81
N ARG A 314 8.69 29.48 -17.79
CA ARG A 314 9.73 29.49 -18.82
C ARG A 314 9.96 28.06 -19.32
N LEU A 315 9.97 27.88 -20.64
CA LEU A 315 10.31 26.58 -21.24
C LEU A 315 11.03 26.79 -22.57
N GLY A 316 12.09 26.01 -22.81
CA GLY A 316 12.94 26.09 -24.01
C GLY A 316 14.42 26.41 -23.70
N GLY A 317 15.28 26.31 -24.72
CA GLY A 317 16.72 26.57 -24.59
C GLY A 317 17.10 28.04 -24.76
N LYS A 318 18.38 28.39 -24.57
CA LYS A 318 18.89 29.80 -24.60
C LYS A 318 18.52 30.62 -25.86
N ARG A 319 18.16 29.99 -26.97
CA ARG A 319 17.77 30.63 -28.24
C ARG A 319 16.28 30.48 -28.59
N SER A 320 15.51 29.72 -27.82
CA SER A 320 14.10 29.39 -28.08
C SER A 320 13.21 29.45 -26.83
N GLU A 321 13.68 30.07 -25.76
CA GLU A 321 12.93 30.25 -24.52
C GLU A 321 11.61 30.99 -24.79
N ARG A 322 10.51 30.39 -24.33
CA ARG A 322 9.16 30.93 -24.37
C ARG A 322 8.72 31.26 -22.96
N ARG A 323 7.99 32.38 -22.82
CA ARG A 323 7.69 32.98 -21.52
C ARG A 323 6.20 33.28 -21.41
N VAL A 324 5.60 32.82 -20.32
CA VAL A 324 4.22 33.15 -19.95
C VAL A 324 4.23 33.74 -18.55
N ARG A 325 3.66 34.94 -18.40
CA ARG A 325 3.61 35.67 -17.13
C ARG A 325 2.23 35.57 -16.51
N ILE A 326 2.18 35.34 -15.20
CA ILE A 326 0.97 35.33 -14.39
C ILE A 326 1.05 36.51 -13.43
N VAL A 327 0.13 37.46 -13.53
CA VAL A 327 0.16 38.72 -12.77
C VAL A 327 -1.15 38.90 -12.00
N ARG A 328 -1.05 39.24 -10.72
CA ARG A 328 -2.22 39.53 -9.88
C ARG A 328 -2.83 40.89 -10.24
N THR A 329 -4.16 40.99 -10.30
CA THR A 329 -4.88 42.16 -10.84
C THR A 329 -5.40 43.14 -9.79
N ASP A 330 -5.21 42.87 -8.50
CA ASP A 330 -5.76 43.66 -7.38
C ASP A 330 -5.30 45.14 -7.36
N ASP A 331 -4.15 45.45 -7.95
CA ASP A 331 -3.54 46.78 -7.90
C ASP A 331 -4.29 47.84 -8.73
N LYS A 332 -5.22 47.42 -9.61
CA LYS A 332 -6.04 48.35 -10.40
C LYS A 332 -7.27 48.91 -9.66
N ARG A 333 -7.67 48.34 -8.52
CA ARG A 333 -8.83 48.84 -7.75
C ARG A 333 -8.50 50.02 -6.82
N ARG A 334 -7.23 50.34 -6.61
CA ARG A 334 -6.80 51.40 -5.67
C ARG A 334 -6.56 52.78 -6.33
N ARG A 335 -6.78 52.92 -7.64
CA ARG A 335 -6.54 54.15 -8.43
C ARG A 335 -7.80 54.71 -9.12
N ARG A 336 -8.99 54.50 -8.55
CA ARG A 336 -10.20 55.23 -8.95
C ARG A 336 -10.79 55.95 -7.76
#